data_AF-A0A914QWE8-F1
#
_entry.id   AF-A0A914QWE8-F1
#
_cell.length_a   1.000
_cell.length_b   1.000
_cell.length_c   1.000
_cell.angle_alpha   90.00
_cell.angle_beta   90.00
_cell.angle_gamma   90.00
#
_symmetry.space_group_name_H-M   'P 1'
#
loop_
_entity.id
_entity.type
_entity.pdbx_description
1 polymer ?
#
loop_
_entity_poly.entity_id
_entity_poly.type
_entity_poly.pdbx_seq_one_letter_code
_entity_poly.pdbx_strand_id
1 'polypeptide(L)'
;MRNIIVILFALISISKIASSLENDCPAILQSSGATTEFGIRVGHAIHSLSVRNLKQFKPDVTEKNQVPTVNLNLTSDIPILSYAPDRTTPDSHMFLLDGSIILDEILSHMDDKSYNLKNYNPLEQIVHTFHMEEIWAAALIDYRNFEINPPSDEVCKCALDIENNGILMKLRQTALIIREPNLMLGYGQDRAKEQCLKNPSSPG
;
A
#
# COMPACT_ATOMS: atom_id res chain seq x y z
N MET A 1 52.62 -30.57 8.76
CA MET A 1 51.46 -29.86 9.36
C MET A 1 51.86 -28.47 9.84
N ARG A 2 52.30 -27.61 8.92
CA ARG A 2 52.78 -26.26 9.24
C ARG A 2 52.78 -25.43 7.95
N ASN A 3 51.68 -25.47 7.22
CA ASN A 3 51.48 -24.75 5.95
C ASN A 3 50.00 -24.53 5.57
N ILE A 4 49.04 -25.01 6.37
CA ILE A 4 47.59 -24.81 6.13
C ILE A 4 47.01 -23.66 6.97
N ILE A 5 47.70 -23.22 8.03
CA ILE A 5 47.19 -22.20 8.96
C ILE A 5 47.39 -20.76 8.42
N VAL A 6 48.32 -20.54 7.48
CA VAL A 6 48.58 -19.21 6.92
C VAL A 6 47.54 -18.79 5.87
N ILE A 7 46.88 -19.76 5.22
CA ILE A 7 45.85 -19.48 4.20
C ILE A 7 44.51 -19.08 4.84
N LEU A 8 44.23 -19.53 6.06
CA LEU A 8 43.01 -19.20 6.80
C LEU A 8 43.01 -17.81 7.45
N PHE A 9 44.19 -17.23 7.72
CA PHE A 9 44.30 -15.85 8.22
C PHE A 9 44.39 -14.80 7.11
N ALA A 10 44.80 -15.17 5.89
CA ALA A 10 44.89 -14.25 4.75
C ALA A 10 43.54 -14.00 4.04
N LEU A 11 42.50 -14.78 4.35
CA LEU A 11 41.15 -14.62 3.78
C LEU A 11 40.20 -13.76 4.65
N ILE A 12 40.65 -13.25 5.80
CA ILE A 12 39.82 -12.46 6.72
C ILE A 12 40.10 -10.95 6.63
N SER A 13 41.08 -10.50 5.83
CA SER A 13 41.52 -9.09 5.85
C SER A 13 41.07 -8.21 4.67
N ILE A 14 40.14 -8.65 3.81
CA ILE A 14 39.54 -7.75 2.79
C ILE A 14 38.04 -8.00 2.66
N SER A 15 37.33 -8.10 3.77
CA SER A 15 35.98 -7.52 3.78
C SER A 15 36.19 -6.02 3.95
N LYS A 16 36.29 -5.30 2.83
CA LYS A 16 35.85 -3.92 2.83
C LYS A 16 34.43 -3.97 3.37
N ILE A 17 34.25 -3.66 4.65
CA ILE A 17 33.01 -3.05 5.12
C ILE A 17 33.02 -1.70 4.41
N ALA A 18 32.66 -1.71 3.12
CA ALA A 18 31.76 -0.70 2.66
C ALA A 18 30.55 -0.93 3.55
N SER A 19 30.53 -0.20 4.67
CA SER A 19 29.27 0.26 5.19
C SER A 19 28.63 0.88 3.96
N SER A 20 27.73 0.14 3.32
CA SER A 20 26.59 0.83 2.73
C SER A 20 26.17 1.75 3.87
N LEU A 21 26.31 3.06 3.68
CA LEU A 21 25.41 3.95 4.37
C LEU A 21 24.06 3.30 4.10
N GLU A 22 23.52 2.66 5.12
CA GLU A 22 22.13 2.28 5.13
C GLU A 22 21.47 3.64 4.94
N ASN A 23 21.08 3.94 3.70
CA ASN A 23 20.47 5.21 3.38
C ASN A 23 19.21 5.22 4.24
N ASP A 24 19.23 5.99 5.33
CA ASP A 24 18.10 6.14 6.24
C ASP A 24 17.02 6.89 5.46
N CYS A 25 16.32 6.16 4.61
CA CYS A 25 15.32 6.69 3.71
C CYS A 25 14.21 7.41 4.45
N PRO A 26 13.75 6.94 5.62
CA PRO A 26 12.90 7.76 6.49
C PRO A 26 13.48 9.15 6.78
N ALA A 27 14.75 9.26 7.19
CA ALA A 27 15.38 10.56 7.47
C ALA A 27 15.54 11.42 6.20
N ILE A 28 15.96 10.83 5.08
CA ILE A 28 16.09 11.53 3.79
C ILE A 28 14.74 12.10 3.34
N LEU A 29 13.69 11.28 3.35
CA LEU A 29 12.34 11.69 2.98
C LEU A 29 11.84 12.80 3.91
N GLN A 30 12.05 12.66 5.22
CA GLN A 30 11.67 13.69 6.19
C GLN A 30 12.40 15.02 5.95
N SER A 31 13.71 14.97 5.65
CA SER A 31 14.50 16.16 5.35
C SER A 31 14.03 16.88 4.07
N SER A 32 13.43 16.15 3.14
CA SER A 32 12.78 16.71 1.94
C SER A 32 11.35 17.23 2.17
N GLY A 33 10.86 17.20 3.41
CA GLY A 33 9.53 17.68 3.78
C GLY A 33 8.43 16.62 3.82
N ALA A 34 8.77 15.33 3.65
CA ALA A 34 7.80 14.26 3.86
C ALA A 34 7.43 14.11 5.34
N THR A 35 6.23 13.60 5.60
CA THR A 35 5.77 13.33 6.97
C THR A 35 6.52 12.13 7.56
N THR A 36 6.64 12.05 8.89
CA THR A 36 7.14 10.82 9.57
C THR A 36 6.30 9.59 9.26
N GLU A 37 5.04 9.80 8.85
CA GLU A 37 4.08 8.76 8.47
C GLU A 37 4.13 8.42 6.97
N PHE A 38 5.21 8.76 6.25
CA PHE A 38 5.30 8.60 4.79
C PHE A 38 4.90 7.19 4.34
N GLY A 39 5.54 6.16 4.86
CA GLY A 39 5.25 4.77 4.48
C GLY A 39 3.82 4.33 4.79
N ILE A 40 3.26 4.82 5.90
CA ILE A 40 1.87 4.53 6.30
C ILE A 40 0.88 5.20 5.35
N ARG A 41 1.11 6.48 5.01
CA ARG A 41 0.22 7.26 4.13
C ARG A 41 0.29 6.76 2.69
N VAL A 42 1.49 6.55 2.15
CA VAL A 42 1.67 6.04 0.79
C VAL A 42 1.19 4.60 0.69
N GLY A 43 1.55 3.74 1.64
CA GLY A 43 1.05 2.36 1.69
C GLY A 43 -0.47 2.26 1.78
N HIS A 44 -1.13 3.19 2.50
CA HIS A 44 -2.60 3.32 2.46
C HIS A 44 -3.07 3.75 1.07
N ALA A 45 -2.52 4.84 0.52
CA ALA A 45 -2.95 5.40 -0.76
C ALA A 45 -2.86 4.39 -1.91
N ILE A 46 -1.85 3.51 -1.92
CA ILE A 46 -1.63 2.60 -3.05
C ILE A 46 -2.30 1.22 -2.88
N HIS A 47 -2.88 0.91 -1.71
CA HIS A 47 -3.28 -0.46 -1.38
C HIS A 47 -4.35 -1.06 -2.30
N SER A 48 -5.10 -0.23 -3.02
CA SER A 48 -6.19 -0.64 -3.90
C SER A 48 -6.07 -0.01 -5.29
N LEU A 49 -4.91 0.54 -5.67
CA LEU A 49 -4.72 1.11 -7.00
C LEU A 49 -4.93 0.08 -8.11
N SER A 50 -5.51 0.54 -9.20
CA SER A 50 -5.64 -0.17 -10.48
C SER A 50 -4.97 0.63 -11.61
N VAL A 51 -4.81 0.01 -12.78
CA VAL A 51 -4.38 0.69 -14.01
C VAL A 51 -5.28 1.90 -14.33
N ARG A 52 -6.60 1.78 -14.14
CA ARG A 52 -7.54 2.88 -14.37
C ARG A 52 -7.22 4.10 -13.49
N ASN A 53 -6.95 3.88 -12.22
CA ASN A 53 -6.62 4.98 -11.30
C ASN A 53 -5.26 5.59 -11.64
N LEU A 54 -4.26 4.76 -11.96
CA LEU A 54 -2.95 5.24 -12.36
C LEU A 54 -2.97 6.08 -13.64
N LYS A 55 -3.90 5.82 -14.57
CA LYS A 55 -4.08 6.63 -15.78
C LYS A 55 -4.48 8.08 -15.50
N GLN A 56 -5.00 8.39 -14.31
CA GLN A 56 -5.23 9.79 -13.90
C GLN A 56 -3.92 10.57 -13.72
N PHE A 57 -2.85 9.88 -13.32
CA PHE A 57 -1.50 10.43 -13.14
C PHE A 57 -0.70 10.34 -14.45
N LYS A 58 -0.75 9.18 -15.10
CA LYS A 58 0.03 8.88 -16.30
C LYS A 58 -0.81 8.09 -17.32
N PRO A 59 -1.33 8.73 -18.38
CA PRO A 59 -2.34 8.14 -19.27
C PRO A 59 -1.94 6.86 -20.01
N ASP A 60 -0.63 6.65 -20.23
CA ASP A 60 -0.07 5.51 -20.95
C ASP A 60 0.30 4.32 -20.05
N VAL A 61 -0.03 4.38 -18.75
CA VAL A 61 0.20 3.24 -17.84
C VAL A 61 -0.56 1.98 -18.28
N THR A 62 0.11 0.85 -18.12
CA THR A 62 -0.43 -0.51 -18.35
C THR A 62 -0.18 -1.38 -17.12
N GLU A 63 -0.59 -2.65 -17.14
CA GLU A 63 -0.29 -3.62 -16.08
C GLU A 63 1.21 -3.91 -15.91
N LYS A 64 2.07 -3.46 -16.85
CA LYS A 64 3.53 -3.48 -16.68
C LYS A 64 4.04 -2.39 -15.72
N ASN A 65 3.15 -1.75 -14.97
CA ASN A 65 3.51 -0.83 -13.91
C ASN A 65 4.19 -1.59 -12.76
N GLN A 66 4.93 -0.88 -11.93
CA GLN A 66 5.66 -1.44 -10.78
C GLN A 66 5.13 -0.88 -9.46
N VAL A 67 3.83 -0.54 -9.43
CA VAL A 67 3.19 0.02 -8.24
C VAL A 67 2.64 -1.14 -7.41
N PRO A 68 3.23 -1.45 -6.24
CA PRO A 68 2.74 -2.56 -5.44
C PRO A 68 1.36 -2.24 -4.84
N THR A 69 0.50 -3.24 -4.78
CA THR A 69 -0.87 -3.09 -4.28
C THR A 69 -1.32 -4.36 -3.55
N VAL A 70 -2.34 -4.26 -2.71
CA VAL A 70 -2.92 -5.45 -2.08
C VAL A 70 -3.72 -6.23 -3.13
N ASN A 71 -3.55 -7.54 -3.16
CA ASN A 71 -4.35 -8.41 -4.01
C ASN A 71 -5.78 -8.48 -3.46
N LEU A 72 -6.77 -8.05 -4.24
CA LEU A 72 -8.17 -8.09 -3.82
C LEU A 72 -8.82 -9.48 -3.97
N ASN A 73 -8.17 -10.43 -4.64
CA ASN A 73 -8.55 -11.84 -4.54
C ASN A 73 -8.07 -12.40 -3.19
N LEU A 74 -9.00 -12.52 -2.24
CA LEU A 74 -8.70 -12.90 -0.86
C LEU A 74 -8.33 -14.37 -0.70
N THR A 75 -8.55 -15.19 -1.72
CA THR A 75 -8.16 -16.61 -1.75
C THR A 75 -6.80 -16.86 -2.38
N SER A 76 -6.18 -15.83 -2.97
CA SER A 76 -4.85 -15.97 -3.56
C SER A 76 -3.76 -16.13 -2.50
N ASP A 77 -2.83 -17.05 -2.74
CA ASP A 77 -1.60 -17.22 -1.96
C ASP A 77 -0.65 -16.02 -2.06
N ILE A 78 -0.90 -15.10 -3.00
CA ILE A 78 -0.12 -13.89 -3.22
C ILE A 78 -0.92 -12.69 -2.65
N PRO A 79 -0.63 -12.24 -1.41
CA PRO A 79 -1.42 -11.18 -0.76
C PRO A 79 -1.11 -9.77 -1.29
N ILE A 80 0.06 -9.57 -1.90
CA ILE A 80 0.53 -8.29 -2.45
C ILE A 80 1.02 -8.55 -3.86
N LEU A 81 0.49 -7.80 -4.82
CA LEU A 81 0.98 -7.80 -6.18
C LEU A 81 2.13 -6.79 -6.29
N SER A 82 3.12 -7.09 -7.12
CA SER A 82 4.20 -6.15 -7.45
C SER A 82 3.79 -5.08 -8.47
N TYR A 83 2.52 -5.10 -8.90
CA TYR A 83 1.93 -4.21 -9.89
C TYR A 83 0.45 -3.96 -9.57
N ALA A 84 -0.07 -2.81 -9.98
CA ALA A 84 -1.49 -2.51 -9.94
C ALA A 84 -2.20 -3.18 -11.14
N PRO A 85 -3.18 -4.06 -10.92
CA PRO A 85 -3.86 -4.77 -12.00
C PRO A 85 -4.85 -3.86 -12.73
N ASP A 86 -5.23 -4.24 -13.95
CA ASP A 86 -6.45 -3.72 -14.56
C ASP A 86 -7.67 -4.40 -13.92
N ARG A 87 -8.66 -3.61 -13.52
CA ARG A 87 -9.89 -4.10 -12.87
C ARG A 87 -11.15 -3.78 -13.66
N THR A 88 -10.98 -3.32 -14.90
CA THR A 88 -12.12 -3.07 -15.76
C THR A 88 -12.89 -4.36 -16.02
N THR A 89 -14.18 -4.36 -15.71
CA THR A 89 -15.13 -5.41 -16.08
C THR A 89 -15.29 -5.42 -17.61
N PRO A 90 -15.68 -6.55 -18.22
CA PRO A 90 -15.95 -6.61 -19.65
C PRO A 90 -16.87 -5.49 -20.14
N ASP A 91 -17.85 -5.08 -19.31
CA ASP A 91 -18.85 -4.06 -19.63
C ASP A 91 -18.45 -2.65 -19.16
N SER A 92 -17.28 -2.46 -18.52
CA SER A 92 -16.81 -1.16 -18.05
C SER A 92 -16.75 -0.09 -19.14
N HIS A 93 -16.56 -0.51 -20.40
CA HIS A 93 -16.55 0.38 -21.57
C HIS A 93 -17.92 1.01 -21.88
N MET A 94 -19.01 0.49 -21.30
CA MET A 94 -20.36 1.00 -21.47
C MET A 94 -20.65 2.22 -20.58
N PHE A 95 -19.81 2.47 -19.57
CA PHE A 95 -19.97 3.59 -18.64
C PHE A 95 -19.02 4.73 -18.99
N LEU A 96 -19.55 5.95 -19.06
CA LEU A 96 -18.77 7.17 -19.28
C LEU A 96 -18.30 7.84 -17.98
N LEU A 97 -19.02 7.59 -16.89
CA LEU A 97 -18.76 8.23 -15.59
C LEU A 97 -18.01 7.30 -14.66
N ASP A 98 -16.98 7.84 -14.02
CA ASP A 98 -16.12 7.07 -13.13
C ASP A 98 -16.88 6.43 -11.96
N GLY A 99 -17.87 7.13 -11.41
CA GLY A 99 -18.72 6.60 -10.35
C GLY A 99 -19.55 5.39 -10.80
N SER A 100 -20.01 5.36 -12.05
CA SER A 100 -20.78 4.21 -12.57
C SER A 100 -19.90 2.97 -12.75
N ILE A 101 -18.65 3.13 -13.19
CA ILE A 101 -17.69 2.03 -13.29
C ILE A 101 -17.37 1.46 -11.89
N ILE A 102 -17.19 2.34 -10.89
CA ILE A 102 -16.96 1.91 -9.49
C ILE A 102 -18.14 1.11 -8.97
N LEU A 103 -19.37 1.59 -9.21
CA LEU A 103 -20.58 0.88 -8.80
C LEU A 103 -20.70 -0.47 -9.51
N ASP A 104 -20.41 -0.54 -10.81
CA ASP A 104 -20.42 -1.79 -11.57
C ASP A 104 -19.42 -2.82 -11.02
N GLU A 105 -18.18 -2.39 -10.76
CA GLU A 105 -17.13 -3.26 -10.20
C GLU A 105 -17.55 -3.86 -8.85
N ILE A 106 -18.08 -3.02 -7.94
CA ILE A 106 -18.45 -3.46 -6.59
C ILE A 106 -19.72 -4.33 -6.64
N LEU A 107 -20.75 -3.90 -7.37
CA LEU A 107 -22.03 -4.60 -7.42
C LEU A 107 -21.92 -5.93 -8.17
N SER A 108 -21.01 -6.06 -9.14
CA SER A 108 -20.71 -7.34 -9.81
C SER A 108 -20.09 -8.38 -8.86
N HIS A 109 -19.57 -7.96 -7.71
CA HIS A 109 -18.95 -8.82 -6.71
C HIS A 109 -19.67 -8.74 -5.34
N MET A 110 -20.88 -8.18 -5.27
CA MET A 110 -21.53 -7.87 -3.98
C MET A 110 -21.81 -9.09 -3.10
N ASP A 111 -21.94 -10.27 -3.71
CA ASP A 111 -22.15 -11.54 -3.01
C ASP A 111 -20.86 -12.36 -2.82
N ASP A 112 -19.73 -11.89 -3.37
CA ASP A 112 -18.43 -12.56 -3.24
C ASP A 112 -17.67 -12.09 -1.99
N LYS A 113 -17.79 -12.87 -0.92
CA LYS A 113 -17.07 -12.65 0.35
C LYS A 113 -15.56 -12.83 0.25
N SER A 114 -15.07 -13.35 -0.88
CA SER A 114 -13.65 -13.57 -1.17
C SER A 114 -13.05 -12.46 -2.05
N TYR A 115 -13.82 -11.40 -2.33
CA TYR A 115 -13.38 -10.26 -3.11
C TYR A 115 -13.22 -9.01 -2.23
N ASN A 116 -12.22 -8.20 -2.55
CA ASN A 116 -12.00 -6.86 -2.01
C ASN A 116 -11.80 -6.82 -0.48
N LEU A 117 -12.84 -6.52 0.31
CA LEU A 117 -12.76 -6.27 1.75
C LEU A 117 -13.67 -7.25 2.51
N LYS A 118 -13.09 -8.31 3.10
CA LYS A 118 -13.82 -9.49 3.65
C LYS A 118 -14.99 -9.18 4.58
N ASN A 119 -14.86 -8.14 5.42
CA ASN A 119 -15.86 -7.78 6.42
C ASN A 119 -16.72 -6.57 6.03
N TYR A 120 -16.54 -6.03 4.83
CA TYR A 120 -17.30 -4.86 4.39
C TYR A 120 -18.53 -5.31 3.63
N ASN A 121 -19.69 -4.80 4.03
CA ASN A 121 -20.89 -4.90 3.22
C ASN A 121 -20.78 -4.04 1.96
N PRO A 122 -21.64 -4.23 0.93
CA PRO A 122 -21.53 -3.49 -0.32
C PRO A 122 -21.52 -1.97 -0.18
N LEU A 123 -22.29 -1.40 0.75
CA LEU A 123 -22.30 0.05 1.00
C LEU A 123 -20.95 0.52 1.58
N GLU A 124 -20.38 -0.24 2.51
CA GLU A 124 -19.06 0.06 3.07
C GLU A 124 -17.96 -0.03 2.00
N GLN A 125 -18.05 -0.99 1.07
CA GLN A 125 -17.14 -1.10 -0.06
C GLN A 125 -17.25 0.12 -0.99
N ILE A 126 -18.48 0.56 -1.31
CA ILE A 126 -18.73 1.76 -2.12
C ILE A 126 -18.10 2.99 -1.47
N VAL A 127 -18.40 3.22 -0.19
CA VAL A 127 -17.86 4.38 0.56
C VAL A 127 -16.33 4.32 0.61
N HIS A 128 -15.76 3.15 0.85
CA HIS A 128 -14.30 2.99 0.88
C HIS A 128 -13.65 3.28 -0.47
N THR A 129 -14.23 2.82 -1.59
CA THR A 129 -13.68 3.11 -2.91
C THR A 129 -13.74 4.61 -3.22
N PHE A 130 -14.85 5.29 -2.88
CA PHE A 130 -14.91 6.76 -3.02
C PHE A 130 -13.90 7.49 -2.13
N HIS A 131 -13.68 7.03 -0.90
CA HIS A 131 -12.62 7.56 -0.02
C HIS A 131 -11.23 7.45 -0.69
N MET A 132 -10.97 6.35 -1.39
CA MET A 132 -9.70 6.19 -2.12
C MET A 132 -9.61 7.12 -3.35
N GLU A 133 -10.71 7.33 -4.09
CA GLU A 133 -10.74 8.31 -5.18
C GLU A 133 -10.46 9.74 -4.69
N GLU A 134 -10.98 10.13 -3.52
CA GLU A 134 -10.67 11.45 -2.93
C GLU A 134 -9.18 11.58 -2.59
N ILE A 135 -8.57 10.53 -2.03
CA ILE A 135 -7.12 10.50 -1.77
C ILE A 135 -6.33 10.66 -3.07
N TRP A 136 -6.72 9.97 -4.14
CA TRP A 136 -6.01 10.03 -5.42
C TRP A 136 -6.19 11.39 -6.12
N ALA A 137 -7.38 11.96 -6.06
CA ALA A 137 -7.65 13.30 -6.57
C ALA A 137 -6.80 14.36 -5.85
N ALA A 138 -6.63 14.23 -4.52
CA ALA A 138 -5.74 15.09 -3.76
C ALA A 138 -4.27 14.87 -4.14
N ALA A 139 -3.82 13.62 -4.25
CA ALA A 139 -2.45 13.28 -4.62
C ALA A 139 -2.06 13.73 -6.03
N LEU A 140 -3.01 13.87 -6.95
CA LEU A 140 -2.77 14.35 -8.31
C LEU A 140 -2.20 15.78 -8.34
N ILE A 141 -2.55 16.60 -7.34
CA ILE A 141 -2.01 17.96 -7.19
C ILE A 141 -0.50 17.88 -6.93
N ASP A 142 -0.08 17.04 -5.98
CA ASP A 142 1.33 16.85 -5.63
C ASP A 142 2.11 16.20 -6.78
N TYR A 143 1.52 15.20 -7.44
CA TYR A 143 2.13 14.56 -8.60
C TYR A 143 2.48 15.56 -9.70
N ARG A 144 1.54 16.44 -10.07
CA ARG A 144 1.79 17.49 -11.08
C ARG A 144 2.88 18.47 -10.65
N ASN A 145 2.98 18.76 -9.36
CA ASN A 145 4.06 19.59 -8.83
C ASN A 145 5.42 18.88 -8.96
N PHE A 146 5.49 17.57 -8.75
CA PHE A 146 6.71 16.78 -8.95
C PHE A 146 7.09 16.63 -10.42
N GLU A 147 6.14 16.66 -11.36
CA GLU A 147 6.48 16.70 -12.79
C GLU A 147 7.20 18.00 -13.18
N ILE A 148 6.83 19.13 -12.56
CA ILE A 148 7.45 20.44 -12.81
C ILE A 148 8.76 20.58 -12.03
N ASN A 149 8.75 20.15 -10.77
CA ASN A 149 9.87 20.27 -9.83
C ASN A 149 10.19 18.90 -9.23
N PRO A 150 10.93 18.04 -9.96
CA PRO A 150 11.22 16.70 -9.49
C PRO A 150 12.06 16.73 -8.20
N PRO A 151 11.81 15.81 -7.25
CA PRO A 151 12.69 15.62 -6.10
C PRO A 151 14.11 15.24 -6.55
N SER A 152 15.09 15.40 -5.66
CA SER A 152 16.45 14.95 -5.95
C SER A 152 16.49 13.43 -6.18
N ASP A 153 17.51 12.96 -6.91
CA ASP A 153 17.71 11.53 -7.18
C ASP A 153 17.79 10.70 -5.89
N GLU A 154 18.35 11.27 -4.83
CA GLU A 154 18.44 10.63 -3.51
C GLU A 154 17.06 10.44 -2.87
N VAL A 155 16.21 11.47 -2.91
CA VAL A 155 14.83 11.40 -2.42
C VAL A 155 14.03 10.40 -3.25
N CYS A 156 14.16 10.44 -4.59
CA CYS A 156 13.50 9.50 -5.49
C CYS A 156 13.93 8.05 -5.22
N LYS A 157 15.23 7.79 -5.05
CA LYS A 157 15.75 6.47 -4.69
C LYS A 157 15.13 5.96 -3.39
N CYS A 158 14.99 6.83 -2.39
CA CYS A 158 14.37 6.47 -1.12
C CYS A 158 12.85 6.28 -1.18
N ALA A 159 12.15 7.06 -1.99
CA ALA A 159 10.72 6.88 -2.22
C ALA A 159 10.42 5.53 -2.94
N LEU A 160 11.34 5.08 -3.79
CA LEU A 160 11.21 3.81 -4.53
C LEU A 160 11.71 2.58 -3.75
N ASP A 161 12.51 2.75 -2.70
CA ASP A 161 12.98 1.67 -1.83
C ASP A 161 11.89 1.25 -0.82
N ILE A 162 10.85 0.59 -1.33
CA ILE A 162 9.64 0.24 -0.57
C ILE A 162 9.89 -0.71 0.61
N GLU A 163 10.99 -1.47 0.58
CA GLU A 163 11.40 -2.38 1.66
C GLU A 163 11.91 -1.59 2.87
N ASN A 164 12.55 -0.42 2.64
CA ASN A 164 13.22 0.35 3.69
C ASN A 164 12.54 1.69 4.01
N ASN A 165 11.47 2.08 3.31
CA ASN A 165 10.73 3.33 3.57
C ASN A 165 9.35 3.12 4.26
N GLY A 166 9.02 1.88 4.63
CA GLY A 166 7.81 1.51 5.37
C GLY A 166 6.56 1.26 4.52
N ILE A 167 6.60 1.52 3.20
CA ILE A 167 5.46 1.27 2.30
C ILE A 167 5.07 -0.21 2.30
N LEU A 168 6.04 -1.12 2.08
CA LEU A 168 5.72 -2.53 1.97
C LEU A 168 5.24 -3.14 3.29
N MET A 169 5.80 -2.67 4.41
CA MET A 169 5.30 -3.02 5.74
C MET A 169 3.82 -2.67 5.88
N LYS A 170 3.43 -1.45 5.47
CA LYS A 170 2.03 -1.02 5.51
C LYS A 170 1.15 -1.87 4.58
N LEU A 171 1.60 -2.19 3.37
CA LEU A 171 0.84 -3.06 2.46
C LEU A 171 0.63 -4.46 3.05
N ARG A 172 1.65 -5.05 3.68
CA ARG A 172 1.54 -6.34 4.40
C ARG A 172 0.52 -6.25 5.52
N GLN A 173 0.56 -5.19 6.33
CA GLN A 173 -0.41 -4.96 7.38
C GLN A 173 -1.84 -4.81 6.83
N THR A 174 -2.02 -4.03 5.76
CA THR A 174 -3.33 -3.84 5.12
C THR A 174 -3.85 -5.15 4.54
N ALA A 175 -3.02 -5.94 3.87
CA ALA A 175 -3.41 -7.25 3.34
C ALA A 175 -3.90 -8.20 4.45
N LEU A 176 -3.23 -8.20 5.61
CA LEU A 176 -3.66 -8.96 6.79
C LEU A 176 -4.99 -8.45 7.36
N ILE A 177 -5.17 -7.14 7.51
CA ILE A 177 -6.42 -6.54 7.99
C ILE A 177 -7.59 -6.93 7.07
N ILE A 178 -7.36 -6.90 5.77
CA ILE A 178 -8.37 -7.20 4.76
C ILE A 178 -8.75 -8.70 4.74
N ARG A 179 -7.77 -9.59 4.88
CA ARG A 179 -7.97 -11.06 4.79
C ARG A 179 -8.41 -11.68 6.10
N GLU A 180 -7.84 -11.20 7.21
CA GLU A 180 -8.08 -11.71 8.55
C GLU A 180 -8.50 -10.59 9.52
N PRO A 181 -9.58 -9.85 9.20
CA PRO A 181 -10.03 -8.72 10.02
C PRO A 181 -10.33 -9.12 11.46
N ASN A 182 -10.81 -10.34 11.71
CA ASN A 182 -11.11 -10.81 13.06
C ASN A 182 -9.84 -11.03 13.91
N LEU A 183 -8.70 -11.40 13.29
CA LEU A 183 -7.43 -11.54 13.99
C LEU A 183 -6.81 -10.18 14.32
N MET A 184 -7.05 -9.18 13.46
CA MET A 184 -6.47 -7.84 13.58
C MET A 184 -7.33 -6.87 14.40
N LEU A 185 -8.66 -6.99 14.33
CA LEU A 185 -9.62 -6.10 15.00
C LEU A 185 -10.23 -6.72 16.27
N GLY A 186 -10.09 -8.04 16.46
CA GLY A 186 -10.58 -8.78 17.63
C GLY A 186 -9.96 -8.36 18.96
N TYR A 187 -8.78 -7.72 18.96
CA TYR A 187 -8.19 -7.15 20.19
C TYR A 187 -8.77 -5.78 20.59
N GLY A 188 -9.45 -5.07 19.67
CA GLY A 188 -9.96 -3.72 19.90
C GLY A 188 -11.46 -3.63 20.15
N GLN A 189 -12.26 -4.45 19.44
CA GLN A 189 -13.72 -4.43 19.60
C GLN A 189 -14.19 -5.06 20.90
N ASP A 190 -13.49 -6.07 21.42
CA ASP A 190 -13.86 -6.71 22.68
C ASP A 190 -13.62 -5.78 23.87
N ARG A 191 -12.55 -4.96 23.86
CA ARG A 191 -12.37 -3.91 24.88
C ARG A 191 -13.40 -2.79 24.77
N ALA A 192 -13.72 -2.32 23.56
CA ALA A 192 -14.70 -1.25 23.39
C ALA A 192 -16.11 -1.70 23.82
N LYS A 193 -16.51 -2.93 23.48
CA LYS A 193 -17.77 -3.53 23.94
C LYS A 193 -17.76 -3.75 25.45
N GLU A 194 -16.67 -4.28 26.00
CA GLU A 194 -16.56 -4.53 27.44
C GLU A 194 -16.52 -3.23 28.26
N GLN A 195 -15.97 -2.14 27.70
CA GLN A 195 -15.89 -0.82 28.33
C GLN A 195 -17.23 -0.06 28.24
N CYS A 196 -17.98 -0.20 27.15
CA CYS A 196 -19.36 0.30 27.04
C CYS A 196 -20.35 -0.49 27.91
N LEU A 197 -20.18 -1.81 28.04
CA LEU A 197 -21.03 -2.65 28.90
C LEU A 197 -20.74 -2.46 30.40
N LYS A 198 -19.52 -2.03 30.76
CA LYS A 198 -19.13 -1.80 32.16
C LYS A 198 -19.49 -0.40 32.69
N ASN A 199 -19.76 0.60 31.83
CA ASN A 199 -20.13 1.96 32.25
C ASN A 199 -21.29 2.55 31.44
N PRO A 200 -22.56 2.16 31.72
CA PRO A 200 -23.74 2.71 31.05
C PRO A 200 -24.13 4.14 31.48
N SER A 201 -23.28 4.85 32.23
CA SER A 201 -23.62 6.17 32.79
C SER A 201 -22.45 7.17 32.71
N SER A 202 -22.27 7.76 31.54
CA SER A 202 -21.75 9.13 31.42
C SER A 202 -22.70 9.93 30.52
N PRO A 203 -23.31 11.01 31.02
CA PRO A 203 -24.26 11.80 30.25
C PRO A 203 -23.51 12.70 29.25
N GLY A 204 -23.99 12.70 28.01
CA GLY A 204 -23.91 13.86 27.12
C GLY A 204 -25.17 14.69 27.28
#